data_AF-A0AAE0MAE8-F1
#
_entry.id   AF-A0AAE0MAE8-F1
#
_cell.length_a   1.000
_cell.length_b   1.000
_cell.length_c   1.000
_cell.angle_alpha   90.00
_cell.angle_beta   90.00
_cell.angle_gamma   90.00
#
_symmetry.space_group_name_H-M   'P 1'
#
loop_
_entity.id
_entity.type
_entity.pdbx_description
1 polymer ?
#
loop_
_entity_poly.entity_id
_entity_poly.type
_entity_poly.pdbx_seq_one_letter_code
_entity_poly.pdbx_strand_id
1 'polypeptide(L)'
;MPRLQPSLFWRARRISPFATFLLRACRDLQSVKNELRWISEHVSQAAPAFSPRSFPYKTRMWQLCERRARGEPLQYILGTQPFGELDIRCRPGVLIPRWETEAYTLELSRILIDEISSEKKQPMRILDVCSGTGCIALQLYSQLQPSCPSLHVRGLDISQEAISLARENVVHNALVQNPGKQTIRFLHGNIFNPSDAVRDALYLSQQSDDTAKWDLIISNPPYVSNRSFSRDTTRSVRNFEPKLALVPNHTHNDTSEDIFYARLLDLSKTLRPKRMLFEVAGMEQALRVVRMIFLQQPSLSSPAMRTSEKGEAGKELHRDLYTVVQIWRDDPSVQQQHAARESEKDEVVTVEGREITVKGDGKVRSVYFVGGDSFNQFGWSSVTGRG
;
A
#
# COMPACT_ATOMS: atom_id res chain seq x y z
N MET A 1 -4.06 -10.27 -29.81
CA MET A 1 -4.12 -11.27 -28.73
C MET A 1 -3.69 -12.62 -29.29
N PRO A 2 -2.74 -13.34 -28.68
CA PRO A 2 -2.35 -14.66 -29.17
C PRO A 2 -3.55 -15.62 -29.10
N ARG A 3 -3.78 -16.38 -30.16
CA ARG A 3 -4.86 -17.38 -30.20
C ARG A 3 -4.48 -18.55 -29.30
N LEU A 4 -5.45 -19.06 -28.53
CA LEU A 4 -5.26 -20.30 -27.77
C LEU A 4 -5.26 -21.47 -28.76
N GLN A 5 -4.31 -22.40 -28.61
CA GLN A 5 -4.29 -23.59 -29.44
C GLN A 5 -5.56 -24.44 -29.20
N PRO A 6 -6.23 -24.94 -30.26
CA PRO A 6 -7.40 -25.81 -30.10
C PRO A 6 -7.14 -27.03 -29.20
N SER A 7 -5.92 -27.57 -29.22
CA SER A 7 -5.47 -28.67 -28.36
C SER A 7 -5.63 -28.38 -26.86
N LEU A 8 -5.50 -27.12 -26.43
CA LEU A 8 -5.67 -26.72 -25.03
C LEU A 8 -7.12 -26.88 -24.56
N PHE A 9 -8.10 -26.60 -25.42
CA PHE A 9 -9.52 -26.78 -25.08
C PHE A 9 -9.86 -28.26 -24.89
N TRP A 10 -9.32 -29.13 -25.74
CA TRP A 10 -9.48 -30.58 -25.59
C TRP A 10 -8.86 -31.09 -24.29
N ARG A 11 -7.64 -30.64 -23.95
CA ARG A 11 -6.96 -30.99 -22.70
C ARG A 11 -7.71 -30.46 -21.48
N ALA A 12 -8.21 -29.21 -21.52
CA ALA A 12 -9.04 -28.64 -20.46
C ALA A 12 -10.32 -29.46 -20.24
N ARG A 13 -11.01 -29.85 -21.32
CA ARG A 13 -12.23 -30.66 -21.22
C ARG A 13 -12.01 -32.03 -20.57
N ARG A 14 -10.81 -32.61 -20.70
CA ARG A 14 -10.41 -33.85 -20.00
C ARG A 14 -10.22 -33.65 -18.49
N ILE A 15 -9.90 -32.43 -18.04
CA ILE A 15 -9.80 -32.09 -16.62
C ILE A 15 -11.21 -31.95 -16.04
N SER A 16 -12.04 -31.14 -16.67
CA SER A 16 -13.42 -30.89 -16.25
C SER A 16 -14.21 -30.19 -17.35
N PRO A 17 -15.53 -30.41 -17.48
CA PRO A 17 -16.37 -29.60 -18.36
C PRO A 17 -16.33 -28.10 -18.02
N PHE A 18 -16.02 -27.73 -16.77
CA PHE A 18 -15.92 -26.34 -16.33
C PHE A 18 -14.58 -25.67 -16.70
N ALA A 19 -13.52 -26.47 -16.90
CA ALA A 19 -12.17 -25.97 -17.16
C ALA A 19 -12.06 -25.20 -18.49
N THR A 20 -12.92 -25.51 -19.47
CA THR A 20 -12.95 -24.83 -20.76
C THR A 20 -13.37 -23.37 -20.65
N PHE A 21 -14.24 -23.03 -19.69
CA PHE A 21 -14.64 -21.65 -19.40
C PHE A 21 -13.44 -20.84 -18.89
N LEU A 22 -12.72 -21.40 -17.93
CA LEU A 22 -11.59 -20.75 -17.25
C LEU A 22 -10.42 -20.50 -18.20
N LEU A 23 -10.21 -21.35 -19.21
CA LEU A 23 -9.11 -21.22 -20.16
C LEU A 23 -9.11 -19.86 -20.89
N ARG A 24 -10.27 -19.23 -21.07
CA ARG A 24 -10.39 -17.88 -21.67
C ARG A 24 -9.70 -16.81 -20.82
N ALA A 25 -9.74 -16.96 -19.50
CA ALA A 25 -9.18 -16.03 -18.54
C ALA A 25 -7.76 -16.40 -18.11
N CYS A 26 -7.51 -17.67 -17.82
CA CYS A 26 -6.22 -18.18 -17.33
C CYS A 26 -5.18 -18.33 -18.44
N ARG A 27 -5.60 -18.66 -19.67
CA ARG A 27 -4.75 -18.84 -20.86
C ARG A 27 -3.76 -20.02 -20.83
N ASP A 28 -3.56 -20.67 -19.69
CA ASP A 28 -2.80 -21.91 -19.54
C ASP A 28 -3.53 -22.96 -18.68
N LEU A 29 -3.12 -24.24 -18.78
CA LEU A 29 -3.80 -25.34 -18.09
C LEU A 29 -3.52 -25.40 -16.59
N GLN A 30 -2.37 -24.93 -16.14
CA GLN A 30 -1.99 -25.02 -14.73
C GLN A 30 -2.81 -24.02 -13.90
N SER A 31 -2.91 -22.78 -14.37
CA SER A 31 -3.78 -21.76 -13.79
C SER A 31 -5.24 -22.20 -13.82
N VAL A 32 -5.72 -22.84 -14.90
CA VAL A 32 -7.08 -23.41 -14.94
C VAL A 32 -7.31 -24.45 -13.85
N LYS A 33 -6.35 -25.35 -13.59
CA LYS A 33 -6.48 -26.35 -12.51
C LYS A 33 -6.56 -25.67 -11.15
N ASN A 34 -5.71 -24.67 -10.90
CA ASN A 34 -5.67 -23.94 -9.65
C ASN A 34 -6.98 -23.19 -9.41
N GLU A 35 -7.44 -22.39 -10.37
CA GLU A 35 -8.69 -21.65 -10.25
C GLU A 35 -9.91 -22.57 -10.14
N LEU A 36 -9.95 -23.68 -10.89
CA LEU A 36 -11.03 -24.64 -10.78
C LEU A 36 -11.09 -25.27 -9.39
N ARG A 37 -9.93 -25.62 -8.81
CA ARG A 37 -9.83 -26.15 -7.45
C ARG A 37 -10.37 -25.14 -6.44
N TRP A 38 -9.92 -23.88 -6.51
CA TRP A 38 -10.38 -22.85 -5.58
C TRP A 38 -11.89 -22.56 -5.69
N ILE A 39 -12.43 -22.52 -6.91
CA ILE A 39 -13.89 -22.38 -7.12
C ILE A 39 -14.62 -23.60 -6.54
N SER A 40 -14.10 -24.81 -6.74
CA SER A 40 -14.65 -26.06 -6.21
C SER A 40 -14.67 -26.08 -4.67
N GLU A 41 -13.58 -25.65 -4.04
CA GLU A 41 -13.46 -25.51 -2.59
C GLU A 41 -14.47 -24.49 -2.06
N HIS A 42 -14.56 -23.32 -2.71
CA HIS A 42 -15.52 -22.28 -2.34
C HIS A 42 -16.98 -22.76 -2.40
N VAL A 43 -17.37 -23.49 -3.46
CA VAL A 43 -18.74 -24.04 -3.56
C VAL A 43 -19.00 -25.07 -2.47
N SER A 44 -18.02 -25.91 -2.17
CA SER A 44 -18.14 -26.96 -1.16
C SER A 44 -18.26 -26.37 0.26
N GLN A 45 -17.51 -25.31 0.55
CA GLN A 45 -17.58 -24.61 1.85
C GLN A 45 -18.89 -23.83 2.00
N ALA A 46 -19.35 -23.16 0.94
CA ALA A 46 -20.59 -22.38 0.97
C ALA A 46 -21.86 -23.26 1.05
N ALA A 47 -21.80 -24.49 0.54
CA ALA A 47 -22.91 -25.44 0.58
C ALA A 47 -22.43 -26.88 0.84
N PRO A 48 -22.05 -27.22 2.09
CA PRO A 48 -21.50 -28.53 2.43
C PRO A 48 -22.44 -29.71 2.16
N ALA A 49 -23.76 -29.44 2.14
CA ALA A 49 -24.78 -30.43 1.83
C ALA A 49 -24.81 -30.84 0.34
N PHE A 50 -24.19 -30.07 -0.54
CA PHE A 50 -24.19 -30.36 -1.98
C PHE A 50 -23.11 -31.38 -2.34
N SER A 51 -23.54 -32.60 -2.70
CA SER A 51 -22.62 -33.57 -3.30
C SER A 51 -22.01 -33.01 -4.60
N PRO A 52 -20.72 -33.22 -4.89
CA PRO A 52 -20.08 -32.77 -6.15
C PRO A 52 -20.76 -33.31 -7.43
N ARG A 53 -21.52 -34.41 -7.33
CA ARG A 53 -22.27 -34.99 -8.45
C ARG A 53 -23.66 -34.35 -8.64
N SER A 54 -24.15 -33.64 -7.62
CA SER A 54 -25.50 -33.07 -7.57
C SER A 54 -25.69 -31.96 -8.61
N PHE A 55 -26.94 -31.78 -9.04
CA PHE A 55 -27.30 -30.71 -9.96
C PHE A 55 -27.09 -29.30 -9.38
N PRO A 56 -27.42 -29.00 -8.10
CA PRO A 56 -27.14 -27.70 -7.50
C PRO A 56 -25.65 -27.36 -7.48
N TYR A 57 -24.79 -28.32 -7.13
CA TYR A 57 -23.33 -28.13 -7.15
C TYR A 57 -22.83 -27.75 -8.55
N LYS A 58 -23.20 -28.55 -9.56
CA LYS A 58 -22.78 -28.33 -10.95
C LYS A 58 -23.28 -26.98 -11.48
N THR A 59 -24.49 -26.58 -11.11
CA THR A 59 -25.07 -25.28 -11.47
C THR A 59 -24.26 -24.14 -10.87
N ARG A 60 -23.90 -24.24 -9.58
CA ARG A 60 -23.08 -23.21 -8.92
C ARG A 60 -21.68 -23.13 -9.53
N MET A 61 -21.02 -24.27 -9.75
CA MET A 61 -19.73 -24.34 -10.44
C MET A 61 -19.78 -23.66 -11.81
N TRP A 62 -20.81 -23.96 -12.60
CA TRP A 62 -21.02 -23.36 -13.91
C TRP A 62 -21.13 -21.83 -13.83
N GLN A 63 -21.97 -21.31 -12.93
CA GLN A 63 -22.18 -19.86 -12.76
C GLN A 63 -20.88 -19.13 -12.40
N LEU A 64 -20.09 -19.66 -11.47
CA LEU A 64 -18.83 -19.03 -11.06
C LEU A 64 -17.76 -19.09 -12.16
N CYS A 65 -17.64 -20.23 -12.85
CA CYS A 65 -16.70 -20.36 -13.98
C CYS A 65 -17.10 -19.47 -15.15
N GLU A 66 -18.40 -19.26 -15.38
CA GLU A 66 -18.91 -18.37 -16.42
C GLU A 66 -18.61 -16.89 -16.11
N ARG A 67 -18.82 -16.46 -14.86
CA ARG A 67 -18.39 -15.13 -14.37
C ARG A 67 -16.89 -14.92 -14.62
N ARG A 68 -16.07 -15.90 -14.25
CA ARG A 68 -14.62 -15.85 -14.46
C ARG A 68 -14.25 -15.75 -15.93
N ALA A 69 -14.93 -16.51 -16.80
CA ALA A 69 -14.74 -16.48 -18.25
C ALA A 69 -15.10 -15.13 -18.90
N ARG A 70 -16.00 -14.36 -18.30
CA ARG A 70 -16.32 -12.98 -18.73
C ARG A 70 -15.23 -11.98 -18.37
N GLY A 71 -14.29 -12.37 -17.51
CA GLY A 71 -13.15 -11.57 -17.07
C GLY A 71 -13.32 -10.99 -15.68
N GLU A 72 -14.35 -11.39 -14.93
CA GLU A 72 -14.47 -10.98 -13.52
C GLU A 72 -13.28 -11.53 -12.71
N PRO A 73 -12.67 -10.72 -11.83
CA PRO A 73 -11.58 -11.18 -10.96
C PRO A 73 -12.00 -12.37 -10.11
N LEU A 74 -11.10 -13.33 -9.94
CA LEU A 74 -11.37 -14.51 -9.14
C LEU A 74 -11.70 -14.13 -7.69
N GLN A 75 -11.02 -13.11 -7.16
CA GLN A 75 -11.20 -12.63 -5.79
C GLN A 75 -12.60 -12.09 -5.53
N TYR A 76 -13.24 -11.45 -6.51
CA TYR A 76 -14.65 -11.03 -6.38
C TYR A 76 -15.62 -12.21 -6.54
N ILE A 77 -15.22 -13.28 -7.23
CA ILE A 77 -15.99 -14.51 -7.36
C ILE A 77 -15.94 -15.32 -6.06
N LEU A 78 -14.76 -15.47 -5.47
CA LEU A 78 -14.53 -16.16 -4.20
C LEU A 78 -14.96 -15.31 -2.99
N GLY A 79 -14.93 -13.99 -3.13
CA GLY A 79 -15.29 -13.03 -2.10
C GLY A 79 -14.14 -12.69 -1.14
N THR A 80 -12.96 -13.29 -1.31
CA THR A 80 -11.79 -13.06 -0.44
C THR A 80 -10.46 -13.14 -1.21
N GLN A 81 -9.39 -12.67 -0.59
CA GLN A 81 -8.00 -12.72 -1.04
C GLN A 81 -7.09 -12.84 0.20
N PRO A 82 -6.16 -13.81 0.24
CA PRO A 82 -5.17 -13.86 1.31
C PRO A 82 -4.23 -12.65 1.25
N PHE A 83 -3.83 -12.17 2.43
CA PHE A 83 -2.85 -11.11 2.62
C PHE A 83 -2.12 -11.35 3.96
N GLY A 84 -0.91 -11.90 3.90
CA GLY A 84 -0.20 -12.42 5.06
C GLY A 84 -0.98 -13.58 5.70
N GLU A 85 -1.19 -13.48 7.01
CA GLU A 85 -1.98 -14.46 7.78
C GLU A 85 -3.49 -14.15 7.75
N LEU A 86 -3.88 -13.04 7.10
CA LEU A 86 -5.27 -12.58 7.08
C LEU A 86 -5.97 -13.01 5.80
N ASP A 87 -7.28 -13.27 5.92
CA ASP A 87 -8.18 -13.46 4.78
C ASP A 87 -8.98 -12.19 4.58
N ILE A 88 -8.72 -11.46 3.50
CA ILE A 88 -9.32 -10.15 3.26
C ILE A 88 -10.53 -10.31 2.35
N ARG A 89 -11.72 -9.95 2.85
CA ARG A 89 -12.92 -9.91 2.01
C ARG A 89 -12.74 -8.89 0.89
N CYS A 90 -13.19 -9.30 -0.30
CA CYS A 90 -13.14 -8.54 -1.52
C CYS A 90 -14.55 -8.45 -2.12
N ARG A 91 -14.91 -7.27 -2.65
CA ARG A 91 -16.15 -7.10 -3.42
C ARG A 91 -15.98 -6.05 -4.52
N PRO A 92 -16.81 -6.09 -5.58
CA PRO A 92 -16.82 -5.06 -6.61
C PRO A 92 -16.95 -3.65 -6.00
N GLY A 93 -16.19 -2.70 -6.52
CA GLY A 93 -16.15 -1.32 -6.01
C GLY A 93 -14.98 -1.02 -5.07
N VAL A 94 -14.21 -2.02 -4.63
CA VAL A 94 -13.00 -1.83 -3.80
C VAL A 94 -11.82 -2.58 -4.41
N LEU A 95 -10.64 -1.94 -4.45
CA LEU A 95 -9.42 -2.52 -5.04
C LEU A 95 -9.07 -3.87 -4.40
N ILE A 96 -8.71 -4.85 -5.22
CA ILE A 96 -8.29 -6.17 -4.73
C ILE A 96 -6.86 -6.05 -4.16
N PRO A 97 -6.57 -6.54 -2.93
CA PRO A 97 -5.22 -6.55 -2.39
C PRO A 97 -4.24 -7.23 -3.34
N ARG A 98 -3.06 -6.61 -3.52
CA ARG A 98 -2.01 -7.13 -4.40
C ARG A 98 -0.92 -7.81 -3.57
N TRP A 99 -0.30 -8.84 -4.14
CA TRP A 99 0.80 -9.57 -3.49
C TRP A 99 2.04 -8.68 -3.33
N GLU A 100 2.24 -7.71 -4.22
CA GLU A 100 3.32 -6.73 -4.07
C GLU A 100 3.12 -5.85 -2.83
N THR A 101 1.88 -5.45 -2.57
CA THR A 101 1.48 -4.70 -1.38
C THR A 101 1.70 -5.52 -0.11
N GLU A 102 1.38 -6.82 -0.17
CA GLU A 102 1.62 -7.77 0.91
C GLU A 102 3.10 -7.86 1.27
N ALA A 103 3.97 -8.03 0.26
CA ALA A 103 5.40 -8.24 0.45
C ALA A 103 6.08 -7.07 1.20
N TYR A 104 5.88 -5.82 0.77
CA TYR A 104 6.48 -4.69 1.51
C TYR A 104 5.83 -4.47 2.87
N THR A 105 4.55 -4.82 3.05
CA THR A 105 3.86 -4.66 4.35
C THR A 105 4.42 -5.64 5.37
N LEU A 106 4.75 -6.86 4.97
CA LEU A 106 5.42 -7.86 5.81
C LEU A 106 6.83 -7.42 6.20
N GLU A 107 7.64 -6.95 5.24
CA GLU A 107 8.99 -6.45 5.55
C GLU A 107 8.95 -5.23 6.47
N LEU A 108 8.01 -4.29 6.23
CA LEU A 108 7.82 -3.15 7.11
C LEU A 108 7.42 -3.59 8.53
N SER A 109 6.52 -4.56 8.66
CA SER A 109 6.14 -5.13 9.97
C SER A 109 7.36 -5.69 10.71
N ARG A 110 8.23 -6.41 10.00
CA ARG A 110 9.47 -6.97 10.56
C ARG A 110 10.39 -5.88 11.09
N ILE A 111 10.64 -4.84 10.29
CA ILE A 111 11.48 -3.68 10.70
C ILE A 111 10.91 -3.03 11.95
N LEU A 112 9.60 -2.78 12.00
CA LEU A 112 8.95 -2.14 13.15
C LEU A 112 9.01 -3.02 14.41
N ILE A 113 8.89 -4.35 14.28
CA ILE A 113 9.00 -5.28 15.42
C ILE A 113 10.41 -5.28 16.00
N ASP A 114 11.44 -5.30 15.15
CA ASP A 114 12.85 -5.25 15.57
C ASP A 114 13.16 -3.96 16.34
N GLU A 115 12.62 -2.83 15.87
CA GLU A 115 12.73 -1.52 16.54
C GLU A 115 11.99 -1.49 17.88
N ILE A 116 10.75 -2.00 17.95
CA ILE A 116 9.99 -2.09 19.20
C ILE A 116 10.71 -2.96 20.24
N SER A 117 11.44 -3.98 19.78
CA SER A 117 12.19 -4.88 20.65
C SER A 117 13.49 -4.26 21.18
N SER A 118 14.07 -3.30 20.45
CA SER A 118 15.32 -2.62 20.82
C SER A 118 15.09 -1.32 21.60
N GLU A 119 13.99 -0.62 21.35
CA GLU A 119 13.57 0.56 22.11
C GLU A 119 12.63 0.17 23.28
N LYS A 120 12.52 1.01 24.33
CA LYS A 120 11.47 0.82 25.34
C LYS A 120 10.11 0.86 24.63
N LYS A 121 9.22 -0.11 24.89
CA LYS A 121 7.86 -0.25 24.30
C LYS A 121 7.08 1.08 24.26
N GLN A 122 7.30 1.88 23.22
CA GLN A 122 6.62 3.16 23.03
C GLN A 122 5.25 2.93 22.39
N PRO A 123 4.29 3.85 22.61
CA PRO A 123 3.06 3.85 21.84
C PRO A 123 3.35 4.05 20.36
N MET A 124 2.63 3.32 19.49
CA MET A 124 2.77 3.42 18.05
C MET A 124 1.46 3.90 17.40
N ARG A 125 1.57 4.89 16.51
CA ARG A 125 0.46 5.47 15.74
C ARG A 125 0.73 5.31 14.24
N ILE A 126 -0.16 4.60 13.55
CA ILE A 126 -0.02 4.28 12.12
C ILE A 126 -1.23 4.82 11.35
N LEU A 127 -0.97 5.58 10.29
CA LEU A 127 -1.99 6.08 9.36
C LEU A 127 -1.81 5.42 7.99
N ASP A 128 -2.80 4.66 7.56
CA ASP A 128 -2.93 4.07 6.23
C ASP A 128 -3.87 4.94 5.38
N VAL A 129 -3.34 5.60 4.36
CA VAL A 129 -4.08 6.52 3.48
C VAL A 129 -4.41 5.83 2.17
N CYS A 130 -5.65 5.99 1.69
CA CYS A 130 -6.22 5.21 0.58
C CYS A 130 -6.34 3.73 0.95
N SER A 131 -6.89 3.47 2.13
CA SER A 131 -6.83 2.16 2.80
C SER A 131 -7.59 1.04 2.09
N GLY A 132 -8.58 1.36 1.24
CA GLY A 132 -9.30 0.38 0.44
C GLY A 132 -9.96 -0.71 1.29
N THR A 133 -9.55 -1.95 1.10
CA THR A 133 -10.03 -3.11 1.89
C THR A 133 -9.53 -3.11 3.35
N GLY A 134 -8.62 -2.20 3.69
CA GLY A 134 -7.92 -2.15 4.96
C GLY A 134 -6.75 -3.12 5.07
N CYS A 135 -6.34 -3.81 4.00
CA CYS A 135 -5.38 -4.91 4.09
C CYS A 135 -4.04 -4.51 4.72
N ILE A 136 -3.50 -3.33 4.38
CA ILE A 136 -2.25 -2.81 4.97
C ILE A 136 -2.46 -2.53 6.47
N ALA A 137 -3.46 -1.73 6.82
CA ALA A 137 -3.77 -1.40 8.22
C ALA A 137 -4.02 -2.64 9.09
N LEU A 138 -4.81 -3.59 8.59
CA LEU A 138 -5.14 -4.83 9.30
C LEU A 138 -3.91 -5.71 9.50
N GLN A 139 -3.07 -5.87 8.47
CA GLN A 139 -1.86 -6.67 8.55
C GLN A 139 -0.86 -6.08 9.55
N LEU A 140 -0.61 -4.76 9.48
CA LEU A 140 0.25 -4.06 10.44
C LEU A 140 -0.30 -4.20 11.86
N TYR A 141 -1.62 -4.02 12.04
CA TYR A 141 -2.25 -4.19 13.34
C TYR A 141 -2.02 -5.60 13.89
N SER A 142 -2.32 -6.63 13.08
CA SER A 142 -2.18 -8.04 13.48
C SER A 142 -0.74 -8.42 13.85
N GLN A 143 0.25 -7.96 13.08
CA GLN A 143 1.66 -8.27 13.30
C GLN A 143 2.25 -7.55 14.51
N LEU A 144 1.85 -6.29 14.73
CA LEU A 144 2.44 -5.44 15.78
C LEU A 144 1.75 -5.60 17.13
N GLN A 145 0.49 -6.04 17.15
CA GLN A 145 -0.30 -6.17 18.38
C GLN A 145 0.39 -6.98 19.51
N PRO A 146 1.08 -8.12 19.24
CA PRO A 146 1.77 -8.87 20.30
C PRO A 146 2.96 -8.12 20.92
N SER A 147 3.68 -7.35 20.10
CA SER A 147 4.91 -6.66 20.49
C SER A 147 4.66 -5.24 21.04
N CYS A 148 3.55 -4.60 20.63
CA CYS A 148 3.22 -3.21 20.94
C CYS A 148 1.97 -3.10 21.84
N PRO A 149 2.14 -2.88 23.17
CA PRO A 149 1.01 -2.77 24.10
C PRO A 149 0.11 -1.55 23.86
N SER A 150 0.61 -0.52 23.17
CA SER A 150 -0.14 0.69 22.82
C SER A 150 -0.03 0.95 21.32
N LEU A 151 -1.01 0.49 20.55
CA LEU A 151 -1.02 0.48 19.09
C LEU A 151 -2.32 1.11 18.55
N HIS A 152 -2.19 2.20 17.81
CA HIS A 152 -3.33 2.91 17.24
C HIS A 152 -3.17 2.99 15.72
N VAL A 153 -3.94 2.17 15.01
CA VAL A 153 -3.93 2.12 13.55
C VAL A 153 -5.19 2.80 13.01
N ARG A 154 -5.03 3.65 12.00
CA ARG A 154 -6.13 4.31 11.32
C ARG A 154 -6.02 4.14 9.82
N GLY A 155 -7.10 3.68 9.20
CA GLY A 155 -7.27 3.71 7.75
C GLY A 155 -8.15 4.89 7.33
N LEU A 156 -7.77 5.57 6.26
CA LEU A 156 -8.51 6.68 5.66
C LEU A 156 -8.79 6.36 4.20
N ASP A 157 -10.04 6.51 3.77
CA ASP A 157 -10.44 6.33 2.37
C ASP A 157 -11.60 7.27 2.00
N ILE A 158 -11.67 7.65 0.73
CA ILE A 158 -12.74 8.49 0.17
C ILE A 158 -13.98 7.67 -0.21
N SER A 159 -13.84 6.35 -0.42
CA SER A 159 -14.97 5.48 -0.74
C SER A 159 -15.63 4.97 0.54
N GLN A 160 -16.93 5.26 0.68
CA GLN A 160 -17.71 4.75 1.80
C GLN A 160 -17.86 3.21 1.74
N GLU A 161 -17.86 2.64 0.53
CA GLU A 161 -17.86 1.21 0.27
C GLU A 161 -16.56 0.55 0.76
N ALA A 162 -15.41 1.18 0.50
CA ALA A 162 -14.11 0.74 0.99
C ALA A 162 -14.08 0.73 2.53
N ILE A 163 -14.51 1.82 3.16
CA ILE A 163 -14.59 1.92 4.63
C ILE A 163 -15.51 0.87 5.24
N SER A 164 -16.67 0.61 4.63
CA SER A 164 -17.58 -0.45 5.08
C SER A 164 -16.89 -1.82 5.01
N LEU A 165 -16.25 -2.13 3.89
CA LEU A 165 -15.55 -3.39 3.70
C LEU A 165 -14.37 -3.55 4.67
N ALA A 166 -13.59 -2.51 4.89
CA ALA A 166 -12.48 -2.54 5.83
C ALA A 166 -12.94 -2.82 7.27
N ARG A 167 -14.07 -2.22 7.69
CA ARG A 167 -14.69 -2.54 9.00
C ARG A 167 -15.19 -3.98 9.06
N GLU A 168 -15.79 -4.49 8.00
CA GLU A 168 -16.18 -5.91 7.92
C GLU A 168 -14.95 -6.83 8.00
N ASN A 169 -13.80 -6.42 7.44
CA ASN A 169 -12.56 -7.19 7.50
C ASN A 169 -11.93 -7.23 8.89
N VAL A 170 -12.10 -6.20 9.72
CA VAL A 170 -11.74 -6.25 11.16
C VAL A 170 -12.49 -7.38 11.85
N VAL A 171 -13.80 -7.45 11.61
CA VAL A 171 -14.68 -8.47 12.23
C VAL A 171 -14.38 -9.86 11.67
N HIS A 172 -14.21 -9.97 10.35
CA HIS A 172 -13.95 -11.23 9.66
C HIS A 172 -12.67 -11.91 10.15
N ASN A 173 -11.61 -11.13 10.42
CA ASN A 173 -10.34 -11.64 10.93
C ASN A 173 -10.28 -11.69 12.46
N ALA A 174 -11.40 -11.47 13.16
CA ALA A 174 -11.52 -11.55 14.61
C ALA A 174 -10.43 -10.77 15.38
N LEU A 175 -10.02 -9.61 14.85
CA LEU A 175 -8.93 -8.83 15.44
C LEU A 175 -9.33 -8.28 16.81
N VAL A 176 -8.57 -8.64 17.84
CA VAL A 176 -8.82 -8.22 19.22
C VAL A 176 -8.48 -6.75 19.36
N GLN A 177 -9.44 -5.94 19.80
CA GLN A 177 -9.22 -4.53 20.11
C GLN A 177 -9.31 -4.33 21.62
N ASN A 178 -8.39 -3.52 22.16
CA ASN A 178 -8.36 -3.10 23.55
C ASN A 178 -8.55 -1.58 23.58
N PRO A 179 -9.79 -1.06 23.72
CA PRO A 179 -10.05 0.37 23.68
C PRO A 179 -9.10 1.16 24.60
N GLY A 180 -8.43 2.17 24.04
CA GLY A 180 -7.43 3.01 24.75
C GLY A 180 -6.00 2.47 24.77
N LYS A 181 -5.79 1.19 24.37
CA LYS A 181 -4.46 0.59 24.22
C LYS A 181 -4.21 0.17 22.79
N GLN A 182 -5.06 -0.68 22.24
CA GLN A 182 -4.90 -1.25 20.90
C GLN A 182 -6.20 -1.05 20.12
N THR A 183 -6.15 -0.21 19.09
CA THR A 183 -7.35 0.09 18.29
C THR A 183 -7.02 0.16 16.80
N ILE A 184 -7.97 -0.27 15.99
CA ILE A 184 -7.96 -0.09 14.54
C ILE A 184 -9.26 0.57 14.11
N ARG A 185 -9.17 1.70 13.39
CA ARG A 185 -10.36 2.47 12.96
C ARG A 185 -10.26 2.88 11.52
N PHE A 186 -11.39 2.84 10.81
CA PHE A 186 -11.50 3.30 9.44
C PHE A 186 -12.39 4.53 9.35
N LEU A 187 -11.84 5.59 8.77
CA LEU A 187 -12.43 6.93 8.66
C LEU A 187 -12.72 7.23 7.19
N HIS A 188 -13.90 7.78 6.92
CA HIS A 188 -14.22 8.27 5.59
C HIS A 188 -13.71 9.70 5.45
N GLY A 189 -12.95 9.99 4.39
CA GLY A 189 -12.50 11.35 4.13
C GLY A 189 -11.71 11.50 2.83
N ASN A 190 -11.77 12.70 2.27
CA ASN A 190 -10.97 13.11 1.12
C ASN A 190 -9.69 13.86 1.57
N ILE A 191 -8.51 13.30 1.30
CA ILE A 191 -7.23 13.95 1.65
C ILE A 191 -7.01 15.30 0.97
N PHE A 192 -7.65 15.54 -0.17
CA PHE A 192 -7.59 16.82 -0.88
C PHE A 192 -8.56 17.86 -0.33
N ASN A 193 -9.54 17.44 0.48
CA ASN A 193 -10.40 18.39 1.17
C ASN A 193 -9.77 18.77 2.53
N PRO A 194 -9.32 20.03 2.72
CA PRO A 194 -8.76 20.46 3.99
C PRO A 194 -9.76 20.41 5.17
N SER A 195 -11.07 20.34 4.93
CA SER A 195 -12.07 20.36 6.02
C SER A 195 -12.38 19.00 6.68
N ASP A 196 -12.26 17.87 5.97
CA ASP A 196 -12.99 16.65 6.38
C ASP A 196 -12.09 15.46 6.79
N ALA A 197 -10.94 15.24 6.13
CA ALA A 197 -10.18 13.99 6.30
C ALA A 197 -8.98 14.10 7.24
N VAL A 198 -8.32 15.25 7.19
CA VAL A 198 -7.11 15.53 7.97
C VAL A 198 -7.49 15.91 9.40
N ARG A 199 -8.64 16.55 9.61
CA ARG A 199 -9.12 16.95 10.95
C ARG A 199 -9.17 15.76 11.90
N ASP A 200 -9.82 14.65 11.53
CA ASP A 200 -9.92 13.50 12.44
C ASP A 200 -8.58 12.80 12.68
N ALA A 201 -7.72 12.71 11.66
CA ALA A 201 -6.34 12.22 11.81
C ALA A 201 -5.51 13.14 12.73
N LEU A 202 -5.71 14.46 12.64
CA LEU A 202 -5.08 15.48 13.49
C LEU A 202 -5.70 15.57 14.89
N TYR A 203 -6.99 15.28 15.09
CA TYR A 203 -7.67 15.50 16.37
C TYR A 203 -7.14 14.61 17.51
N LEU A 204 -6.54 13.45 17.20
CA LEU A 204 -5.87 12.63 18.22
C LEU A 204 -4.48 13.14 18.61
N SER A 205 -3.84 14.01 17.83
CA SER A 205 -2.58 14.61 18.25
C SER A 205 -2.80 15.81 19.19
N GLN A 206 -4.04 16.31 19.34
CA GLN A 206 -4.34 17.53 20.09
C GLN A 206 -5.07 17.34 21.43
N GLN A 207 -5.73 16.20 21.67
CA GLN A 207 -6.52 16.01 22.92
C GLN A 207 -5.73 15.48 24.14
N SER A 208 -4.46 15.11 23.98
CA SER A 208 -3.62 14.72 25.12
C SER A 208 -2.16 14.95 24.75
N ASP A 209 -1.61 16.03 25.27
CA ASP A 209 -0.25 16.51 25.05
C ASP A 209 0.11 16.89 23.60
N ASP A 210 0.76 18.04 23.46
CA ASP A 210 1.33 18.63 22.25
C ASP A 210 2.45 17.76 21.59
N THR A 211 2.48 16.46 21.90
CA THR A 211 3.61 15.54 21.71
C THR A 211 3.26 14.28 20.91
N ALA A 212 1.98 14.01 20.65
CA ALA A 212 1.57 12.72 20.11
C ALA A 212 1.71 12.66 18.56
N LYS A 213 2.94 12.45 18.11
CA LYS A 213 3.36 12.35 16.70
C LYS A 213 2.95 11.01 16.08
N TRP A 214 2.81 10.99 14.76
CA TRP A 214 2.61 9.75 14.01
C TRP A 214 3.95 8.98 13.90
N ASP A 215 3.92 7.66 13.97
CA ASP A 215 5.12 6.84 13.77
C ASP A 215 5.27 6.40 12.32
N LEU A 216 4.15 6.16 11.64
CA LEU A 216 4.11 5.73 10.25
C LEU A 216 2.94 6.35 9.51
N ILE A 217 3.20 6.90 8.32
CA ILE A 217 2.19 7.09 7.27
C ILE A 217 2.51 6.13 6.13
N ILE A 218 1.55 5.30 5.77
CA ILE A 218 1.65 4.36 4.65
C ILE A 218 0.53 4.63 3.66
N SER A 219 0.79 4.45 2.36
CA SER A 219 -0.24 4.61 1.34
C SER A 219 0.04 3.77 0.10
N ASN A 220 -1.00 3.10 -0.38
CA ASN A 220 -1.10 2.62 -1.76
C ASN A 220 -2.09 3.52 -2.53
N PRO A 221 -1.66 4.72 -2.98
CA PRO A 221 -2.57 5.66 -3.61
C PRO A 221 -2.87 5.27 -5.07
N PRO A 222 -3.91 5.84 -5.69
CA PRO A 222 -4.06 5.79 -7.14
C PRO A 222 -2.83 6.43 -7.80
N TYR A 223 -2.09 5.68 -8.61
CA TYR A 223 -0.83 6.13 -9.22
C TYR A 223 -0.71 5.85 -10.73
N VAL A 224 -1.74 5.26 -11.33
CA VAL A 224 -1.72 4.86 -12.75
C VAL A 224 -2.22 6.01 -13.61
N SER A 225 -1.43 6.46 -14.60
CA SER A 225 -1.96 7.42 -15.59
C SER A 225 -3.18 6.89 -16.36
N ASN A 226 -4.02 7.81 -16.85
CA ASN A 226 -5.12 7.47 -17.75
C ASN A 226 -4.66 6.68 -19.00
N ARG A 227 -3.45 6.98 -19.50
CA ARG A 227 -2.84 6.28 -20.65
C ARG A 227 -2.52 4.83 -20.29
N SER A 228 -1.79 4.60 -19.19
CA SER A 228 -1.43 3.25 -18.75
C SER A 228 -2.64 2.43 -18.31
N PHE A 229 -3.63 3.07 -17.68
CA PHE A 229 -4.91 2.43 -17.39
C PHE A 229 -5.55 1.88 -18.68
N SER A 230 -5.54 2.63 -19.77
CA SER A 230 -6.17 2.20 -21.02
C SER A 230 -5.36 1.16 -21.81
N ARG A 231 -4.03 1.25 -21.78
CA ARG A 231 -3.13 0.45 -22.65
C ARG A 231 -2.54 -0.77 -21.97
N ASP A 232 -2.15 -0.63 -20.70
CA ASP A 232 -1.25 -1.59 -20.03
C ASP A 232 -2.02 -2.50 -19.07
N THR A 233 -3.13 -2.02 -18.51
CA THR A 233 -3.91 -2.84 -17.56
C THR A 233 -4.76 -3.91 -18.26
N THR A 234 -4.94 -5.02 -17.55
CA THR A 234 -5.72 -6.15 -18.07
C THR A 234 -7.19 -5.77 -18.25
N ARG A 235 -7.92 -6.52 -19.08
CA ARG A 235 -9.37 -6.33 -19.26
C ARG A 235 -10.15 -6.51 -17.95
N SER A 236 -9.66 -7.38 -17.06
CA SER A 236 -10.29 -7.63 -15.76
C SER A 236 -10.24 -6.37 -14.89
N VAL A 237 -9.04 -5.78 -14.75
CA VAL A 237 -8.84 -4.53 -14.00
C VAL A 237 -9.71 -3.41 -14.56
N ARG A 238 -9.67 -3.17 -15.88
CA ARG A 238 -10.43 -2.07 -16.52
C ARG A 238 -11.93 -2.16 -16.35
N ASN A 239 -12.47 -3.37 -16.34
CA ASN A 239 -13.90 -3.59 -16.41
C ASN A 239 -14.56 -3.83 -15.05
N PHE A 240 -13.79 -4.25 -14.04
CA PHE A 240 -14.35 -4.70 -12.75
C PHE A 240 -13.79 -3.96 -11.54
N GLU A 241 -12.55 -3.47 -11.58
CA GLU A 241 -11.96 -2.76 -10.44
C GLU A 241 -12.26 -1.26 -10.52
N PRO A 242 -12.44 -0.58 -9.37
CA PRO A 242 -12.83 0.83 -9.36
C PRO A 242 -11.71 1.71 -9.93
N LYS A 243 -12.01 2.47 -11.00
CA LYS A 243 -11.06 3.43 -11.58
C LYS A 243 -10.55 4.43 -10.54
N LEU A 244 -11.40 4.82 -9.58
CA LEU A 244 -11.06 5.71 -8.47
C LEU A 244 -9.85 5.24 -7.65
N ALA A 245 -9.66 3.92 -7.51
CA ALA A 245 -8.55 3.36 -6.74
C ALA A 245 -7.26 3.19 -7.56
N LEU A 246 -7.31 3.46 -8.88
CA LEU A 246 -6.20 3.20 -9.80
C LEU A 246 -5.66 4.48 -10.42
N VAL A 247 -6.56 5.38 -10.84
CA VAL A 247 -6.22 6.59 -11.59
C VAL A 247 -6.57 7.82 -10.76
N PRO A 248 -5.63 8.73 -10.53
CA PRO A 248 -5.94 10.00 -9.88
C PRO A 248 -7.05 10.77 -10.59
N ASN A 249 -7.96 11.34 -9.81
CA ASN A 249 -8.94 12.28 -10.33
C ASN A 249 -8.25 13.61 -10.61
N HIS A 250 -8.02 13.91 -11.89
CA HIS A 250 -7.47 15.19 -12.30
C HIS A 250 -8.50 16.29 -12.09
N THR A 251 -8.20 17.27 -11.23
CA THR A 251 -8.83 18.59 -11.34
C THR A 251 -8.21 19.33 -12.53
N HIS A 252 -8.97 20.22 -13.18
CA HIS A 252 -8.67 20.80 -14.51
C HIS A 252 -7.26 21.42 -14.73
N ASN A 253 -6.42 21.59 -13.70
CA ASN A 253 -5.08 22.16 -13.80
C ASN A 253 -3.91 21.21 -13.44
N ASP A 254 -4.15 20.00 -12.91
CA ASP A 254 -3.08 19.04 -12.58
C ASP A 254 -3.40 17.65 -13.12
N THR A 255 -2.70 17.30 -14.20
CA THR A 255 -2.81 15.99 -14.87
C THR A 255 -1.77 14.99 -14.36
N SER A 256 -1.04 15.30 -13.30
CA SER A 256 0.02 14.44 -12.80
C SER A 256 -0.55 13.15 -12.21
N GLU A 257 0.05 12.01 -12.58
CA GLU A 257 -0.17 10.74 -11.90
C GLU A 257 0.41 10.72 -10.47
N ASP A 258 1.20 11.76 -10.12
CA ASP A 258 1.91 11.87 -8.85
C ASP A 258 1.19 12.77 -7.81
N ILE A 259 0.00 13.30 -8.12
CA ILE A 259 -0.72 14.29 -7.30
C ILE A 259 -0.96 13.84 -5.85
N PHE A 260 -1.17 12.53 -5.65
CA PHE A 260 -1.34 11.95 -4.31
C PHE A 260 -0.05 12.07 -3.48
N TYR A 261 1.12 11.83 -4.06
CA TYR A 261 2.38 11.93 -3.32
C TYR A 261 2.65 13.38 -2.91
N ALA A 262 2.43 14.36 -3.80
CA ALA A 262 2.55 15.76 -3.44
C ALA A 262 1.66 16.13 -2.23
N ARG A 263 0.43 15.62 -2.21
CA ARG A 263 -0.49 15.84 -1.08
C ARG A 263 -0.08 15.09 0.19
N LEU A 264 0.32 13.83 0.09
CA LEU A 264 0.78 13.03 1.23
C LEU A 264 2.00 13.68 1.91
N LEU A 265 2.92 14.20 1.10
CA LEU A 265 4.09 14.94 1.61
C LEU A 265 3.69 16.25 2.28
N ASP A 266 2.71 16.97 1.74
CA ASP A 266 2.18 18.18 2.40
C ASP A 266 1.52 17.86 3.75
N LEU A 267 0.74 16.76 3.83
CA LEU A 267 0.18 16.28 5.10
C LEU A 267 1.29 15.89 6.09
N SER A 268 2.38 15.30 5.61
CA SER A 268 3.49 14.88 6.46
C SER A 268 4.15 16.05 7.22
N LYS A 269 4.10 17.28 6.69
CA LYS A 269 4.62 18.49 7.37
C LYS A 269 3.86 18.79 8.68
N THR A 270 2.56 18.50 8.68
CA THR A 270 1.68 18.72 9.84
C THR A 270 1.68 17.52 10.77
N LEU A 271 1.54 16.32 10.20
CA LEU A 271 1.43 15.06 10.97
C LEU A 271 2.76 14.59 11.57
N ARG A 272 3.86 15.05 10.97
CA ARG A 272 5.24 14.79 11.35
C ARG A 272 5.54 13.31 11.63
N PRO A 273 5.29 12.40 10.67
CA PRO A 273 5.53 10.99 10.91
C PRO A 273 7.03 10.68 11.04
N LYS A 274 7.38 9.72 11.89
CA LYS A 274 8.77 9.19 11.94
C LYS A 274 9.13 8.46 10.64
N ARG A 275 8.17 7.76 10.02
CA ARG A 275 8.38 6.95 8.81
C ARG A 275 7.28 7.19 7.78
N MET A 276 7.64 7.04 6.52
CA MET A 276 6.67 7.02 5.43
C MET A 276 6.96 5.88 4.46
N LEU A 277 5.93 5.24 3.92
CA LEU A 277 6.06 4.28 2.83
C LEU A 277 4.95 4.52 1.80
N PHE A 278 5.33 4.74 0.54
CA PHE A 278 4.38 4.96 -0.54
C PHE A 278 4.59 3.94 -1.67
N GLU A 279 3.53 3.25 -2.06
CA GLU A 279 3.54 2.39 -3.26
C GLU A 279 3.63 3.25 -4.52
N VAL A 280 4.38 2.79 -5.51
CA VAL A 280 4.63 3.47 -6.79
C VAL A 280 4.57 2.48 -7.96
N ALA A 281 4.30 2.99 -9.16
CA ALA A 281 4.18 2.19 -10.38
C ALA A 281 5.50 1.59 -10.89
N GLY A 282 6.65 2.19 -10.52
CA GLY A 282 7.96 1.77 -10.98
C GLY A 282 9.05 2.81 -10.74
N MET A 283 10.24 2.56 -11.30
CA MET A 283 11.45 3.34 -11.04
C MET A 283 11.30 4.83 -11.38
N GLU A 284 10.78 5.17 -12.56
CA GLU A 284 10.66 6.59 -12.96
C GLU A 284 9.78 7.38 -11.98
N GLN A 285 8.66 6.80 -11.54
CA GLN A 285 7.78 7.42 -10.55
C GLN A 285 8.44 7.48 -9.18
N ALA A 286 9.15 6.42 -8.76
CA ALA A 286 9.93 6.41 -7.52
C ALA A 286 10.92 7.58 -7.46
N LEU A 287 11.69 7.79 -8.53
CA LEU A 287 12.66 8.88 -8.62
C LEU A 287 11.99 10.26 -8.54
N ARG A 288 10.81 10.43 -9.14
CA ARG A 288 10.03 11.68 -9.02
C ARG A 288 9.54 11.91 -7.59
N VAL A 289 9.03 10.88 -6.91
CA VAL A 289 8.61 10.97 -5.50
C VAL A 289 9.80 11.30 -4.60
N VAL A 290 10.96 10.66 -4.79
CA VAL A 290 12.20 10.97 -4.07
C VAL A 290 12.61 12.43 -4.30
N ARG A 291 12.57 12.90 -5.56
CA ARG A 291 12.87 14.31 -5.87
C ARG A 291 11.89 15.28 -5.18
N MET A 292 10.59 14.99 -5.15
CA MET A 292 9.60 15.83 -4.46
C MET A 292 9.96 16.01 -2.97
N ILE A 293 10.49 14.97 -2.34
CA ILE A 293 10.89 14.98 -0.92
C ILE A 293 12.12 15.84 -0.70
N PHE A 294 13.11 15.74 -1.59
CA PHE A 294 14.31 16.58 -1.51
C PHE A 294 14.02 18.05 -1.79
N LEU A 295 13.08 18.36 -2.68
CA LEU A 295 12.63 19.73 -2.93
C LEU A 295 11.84 20.33 -1.75
N GLN A 296 11.27 19.51 -0.88
CA GLN A 296 10.62 19.98 0.35
C GLN A 296 11.61 20.21 1.51
N GLN A 297 12.88 19.85 1.35
CA GLN A 297 13.93 20.26 2.29
C GLN A 297 14.20 21.76 2.13
N PRO A 298 14.46 22.50 3.21
CA PRO A 298 14.97 23.86 3.10
C PRO A 298 16.22 23.85 2.20
N SER A 299 16.18 24.58 1.10
CA SER A 299 17.23 24.60 0.07
C SER A 299 18.54 25.16 0.61
N LEU A 300 19.66 24.51 0.27
CA LEU A 300 21.05 24.95 0.45
C LEU A 300 21.44 26.17 -0.41
N SER A 301 20.49 26.92 -0.97
CA SER A 301 20.75 27.93 -2.00
C SER A 301 19.81 29.13 -1.88
N SER A 302 19.99 29.91 -0.81
CA SER A 302 19.61 31.32 -0.81
C SER A 302 20.88 32.16 -0.71
N PRO A 303 21.29 32.92 -1.75
CA PRO A 303 22.49 33.75 -1.74
C PRO A 303 22.28 35.08 -1.00
N ALA A 304 21.58 35.06 0.14
CA ALA A 304 21.21 36.25 0.90
C ALA A 304 21.83 36.23 2.30
N MET A 305 23.16 36.33 2.36
CA MET A 305 23.99 36.99 3.39
C MET A 305 25.42 36.45 3.30
N ARG A 306 26.16 36.90 2.27
CA ARG A 306 27.61 37.04 2.41
C ARG A 306 27.87 38.43 2.96
N THR A 307 27.64 38.61 4.26
CA THR A 307 28.33 39.66 5.00
C THR A 307 29.45 38.99 5.76
N SER A 308 30.65 39.37 5.35
CA SER A 308 31.93 39.06 5.97
C SER A 308 31.89 39.20 7.49
N GLU A 309 32.38 38.19 8.19
CA GLU A 309 33.38 38.39 9.25
C GLU A 309 34.11 37.08 9.52
N LYS A 310 35.43 37.21 9.66
CA LYS A 310 36.38 36.12 9.88
C LYS A 310 36.20 35.58 11.30
N GLY A 311 36.07 34.26 11.47
CA GLY A 311 36.23 33.63 12.78
C GLY A 311 35.63 32.24 12.87
N GLU A 312 36.50 31.25 13.07
CA GLU A 312 36.24 29.90 13.58
C GLU A 312 35.48 28.90 12.70
N ALA A 313 36.14 27.76 12.48
CA ALA A 313 35.63 26.60 11.77
C ALA A 313 34.51 25.90 12.56
N GLY A 314 33.30 26.44 12.48
CA GLY A 314 32.08 25.70 12.78
C GLY A 314 31.69 24.85 11.57
N LYS A 315 31.80 23.52 11.66
CA LYS A 315 31.06 22.64 10.76
C LYS A 315 29.57 22.90 10.99
N GLU A 316 28.90 23.63 10.11
CA GLU A 316 27.43 23.66 10.07
C GLU A 316 26.95 22.25 9.75
N LEU A 317 26.58 21.51 10.79
CA LEU A 317 25.95 20.20 10.69
C LEU A 317 24.49 20.41 10.27
N HIS A 318 24.26 20.68 8.98
CA HIS A 318 22.92 20.78 8.42
C HIS A 318 22.21 19.43 8.59
N ARG A 319 21.08 19.42 9.31
CA ARG A 319 20.34 18.19 9.62
C ARG A 319 19.23 17.98 8.59
N ASP A 320 19.41 17.00 7.72
CA ASP A 320 18.36 16.55 6.79
C ASP A 320 17.05 16.23 7.52
N LEU A 321 15.89 16.61 6.96
CA LEU A 321 14.57 16.25 7.55
C LEU A 321 14.32 14.74 7.44
N TYR A 322 14.96 14.04 6.50
CA TYR A 322 14.92 12.58 6.36
C TYR A 322 16.34 12.03 6.32
N THR A 323 16.62 11.08 7.21
CA THR A 323 17.94 10.45 7.37
C THR A 323 18.11 9.23 6.47
N VAL A 324 17.00 8.59 6.08
CA VAL A 324 17.01 7.40 5.23
C VAL A 324 15.97 7.55 4.14
N VAL A 325 16.40 7.31 2.89
CA VAL A 325 15.53 7.20 1.73
C VAL A 325 15.92 5.93 0.97
N GLN A 326 14.97 5.04 0.74
CA GLN A 326 15.17 3.77 0.04
C GLN A 326 14.06 3.54 -0.98
N ILE A 327 14.42 2.90 -2.09
CA ILE A 327 13.47 2.40 -3.07
C ILE A 327 13.38 0.90 -2.90
N TRP A 328 12.18 0.35 -2.77
CA TRP A 328 11.96 -1.07 -2.51
C TRP A 328 11.35 -1.74 -3.75
N ARG A 329 11.86 -2.92 -4.09
CA ARG A 329 11.35 -3.78 -5.15
C ARG A 329 10.27 -4.74 -4.63
N ASP A 330 9.75 -5.60 -5.51
CA ASP A 330 8.70 -6.60 -5.26
C ASP A 330 8.97 -7.41 -3.98
N ASP A 331 10.20 -7.86 -3.78
CA ASP A 331 10.63 -8.51 -2.54
C ASP A 331 11.77 -7.72 -1.89
N PRO A 332 11.45 -6.83 -0.93
CA PRO A 332 12.46 -6.04 -0.22
C PRO A 332 13.15 -6.83 0.91
N SER A 333 12.67 -8.04 1.23
CA SER A 333 13.26 -8.89 2.29
C SER A 333 14.48 -9.66 1.78
N VAL A 334 14.50 -9.94 0.47
CA VAL A 334 15.66 -10.49 -0.21
C VAL A 334 16.75 -9.41 -0.27
N GLN A 335 17.66 -9.43 0.71
CA GLN A 335 19.06 -9.16 0.38
C GLN A 335 19.41 -10.20 -0.67
N GLN A 336 19.73 -9.81 -1.91
CA GLN A 336 19.98 -10.72 -3.03
C GLN A 336 20.64 -12.01 -2.52
N GLN A 337 19.86 -13.09 -2.38
CA GLN A 337 20.29 -14.34 -1.75
C GLN A 337 21.12 -15.12 -2.77
N HIS A 338 22.25 -14.53 -3.17
CA HIS A 338 23.36 -15.16 -3.85
C HIS A 338 24.65 -14.88 -3.07
N ALA A 339 24.63 -15.12 -1.75
CA ALA A 339 25.76 -15.03 -0.84
C ALA A 339 26.82 -16.15 -1.05
N ALA A 340 27.07 -16.55 -2.30
CA ALA A 340 28.13 -17.46 -2.69
C ALA A 340 28.95 -16.98 -3.90
N ARG A 341 28.69 -15.78 -4.43
CA ARG A 341 29.56 -15.12 -5.42
C ARG A 341 29.75 -13.65 -5.02
N GLU A 342 30.93 -13.14 -5.31
CA GLU A 342 31.55 -11.95 -4.74
C GLU A 342 30.71 -10.66 -4.90
N SER A 343 30.50 -9.96 -3.78
CA SER A 343 30.28 -8.50 -3.70
C SER A 343 29.32 -7.84 -4.71
N GLU A 344 28.03 -8.16 -4.68
CA GLU A 344 27.01 -7.30 -5.31
C GLU A 344 26.33 -6.46 -4.23
N LYS A 345 26.74 -5.19 -4.17
CA LYS A 345 26.13 -4.16 -3.33
C LYS A 345 24.72 -3.87 -3.87
N ASP A 346 23.77 -3.54 -2.97
CA ASP A 346 22.47 -3.00 -3.38
C ASP A 346 22.66 -1.92 -4.45
N GLU A 347 21.79 -1.90 -5.47
CA GLU A 347 21.84 -0.90 -6.52
C GLU A 347 21.68 0.50 -5.90
N VAL A 348 22.53 1.44 -6.32
CA VAL A 348 22.48 2.83 -5.84
C VAL A 348 22.12 3.72 -7.02
N VAL A 349 21.10 4.55 -6.84
CA VAL A 349 20.70 5.59 -7.79
C VAL A 349 20.93 6.96 -7.20
N THR A 350 21.36 7.92 -8.02
CA THR A 350 21.60 9.30 -7.57
C THR A 350 20.42 10.21 -7.91
N VAL A 351 19.87 10.89 -6.92
CA VAL A 351 18.79 11.88 -7.08
C VAL A 351 19.19 13.16 -6.35
N GLU A 352 19.21 14.29 -7.05
CA GLU A 352 19.62 15.59 -6.49
C GLU A 352 20.98 15.55 -5.74
N GLY A 353 21.93 14.77 -6.27
CA GLY A 353 23.27 14.61 -5.68
C GLY A 353 23.35 13.70 -4.46
N ARG A 354 22.25 13.02 -4.08
CA ARG A 354 22.18 12.06 -2.98
C ARG A 354 22.09 10.64 -3.50
N GLU A 355 22.83 9.73 -2.87
CA GLU A 355 22.78 8.29 -3.15
C GLU A 355 21.58 7.64 -2.46
N ILE A 356 20.79 6.89 -3.23
CA ILE A 356 19.58 6.22 -2.78
C ILE A 356 19.71 4.74 -3.05
N THR A 357 19.59 3.94 -1.99
CA THR A 357 19.65 2.49 -2.10
C THR A 357 18.35 1.92 -2.65
N VAL A 358 18.46 1.05 -3.65
CA VAL A 358 17.39 0.24 -4.22
C VAL A 358 17.50 -1.16 -3.64
N LYS A 359 16.58 -1.53 -2.75
CA LYS A 359 16.58 -2.79 -1.99
C LYS A 359 15.64 -3.81 -2.64
N GLY A 360 16.05 -5.07 -2.63
CA GLY A 360 15.22 -6.21 -3.01
C GLY A 360 15.42 -6.70 -4.44
N ASP A 361 14.55 -7.61 -4.86
CA ASP A 361 14.51 -8.15 -6.23
C ASP A 361 13.14 -7.91 -6.90
N GLY A 362 13.10 -7.98 -8.23
CA GLY A 362 11.90 -7.74 -9.02
C GLY A 362 11.72 -6.27 -9.42
N LYS A 363 10.50 -5.84 -9.68
CA LYS A 363 10.19 -4.46 -10.09
C LYS A 363 10.15 -3.53 -8.89
N VAL A 364 10.46 -2.25 -9.10
CA VAL A 364 10.27 -1.20 -8.07
C VAL A 364 8.78 -1.07 -7.73
N ARG A 365 8.47 -1.03 -6.43
CA ARG A 365 7.10 -0.99 -5.91
C ARG A 365 6.84 0.04 -4.85
N SER A 366 7.83 0.45 -4.08
CA SER A 366 7.59 1.46 -3.05
C SER A 366 8.81 2.31 -2.79
N VAL A 367 8.57 3.44 -2.15
CA VAL A 367 9.62 4.28 -1.61
C VAL A 367 9.40 4.42 -0.11
N TYR A 368 10.46 4.15 0.64
CA TYR A 368 10.48 4.14 2.10
C TYR A 368 11.38 5.26 2.62
N PHE A 369 10.90 5.95 3.65
CA PHE A 369 11.56 7.12 4.22
C PHE A 369 11.54 7.08 5.74
N VAL A 370 12.63 7.51 6.35
CA VAL A 370 12.73 7.71 7.80
C VAL A 370 13.12 9.17 8.07
N GLY A 371 12.31 9.84 8.89
CA GLY A 371 12.55 11.21 9.35
C GLY A 371 13.76 11.29 10.29
N GLY A 372 14.52 12.38 10.19
CA GLY A 372 15.63 12.68 11.09
C GLY A 372 15.18 13.33 12.41
N ASP A 373 16.07 13.32 13.42
CA ASP A 373 15.81 13.93 14.74
C ASP A 373 15.46 15.43 14.69
N SER A 374 15.90 16.13 13.64
CA SER A 374 15.60 17.54 13.33
C SER A 374 14.13 17.80 12.96
N PHE A 375 13.41 16.79 12.46
CA PHE A 375 11.98 16.89 12.17
C PHE A 375 11.15 17.15 13.45
N ASN A 376 11.71 16.76 14.61
CA ASN A 376 11.11 16.98 15.92
C ASN A 376 11.36 18.36 16.51
N GLN A 377 12.33 19.14 15.99
CA GLN A 377 12.77 20.42 16.60
C GLN A 377 12.28 21.67 15.84
N PHE A 378 11.91 21.58 14.56
CA PHE A 378 11.36 22.72 13.84
C PHE A 378 9.86 22.92 14.16
N GLY A 379 9.57 23.49 15.32
CA GLY A 379 8.33 24.24 15.51
C GLY A 379 8.36 25.44 14.56
N TRP A 380 7.45 25.48 13.58
CA TRP A 380 7.24 26.72 12.84
C TRP A 380 6.59 27.68 13.83
N SER A 381 7.37 28.64 14.33
CA SER A 381 6.86 29.82 15.00
C SER A 381 5.80 30.40 14.08
N SER A 382 4.55 30.39 14.53
CA SER A 382 3.48 31.12 13.86
C SER A 382 3.95 32.55 13.68
N VAL A 383 4.11 32.98 12.43
CA VAL A 383 4.21 34.40 12.09
C VAL A 383 2.84 34.98 12.41
N THR A 384 2.66 35.34 13.68
CA THR A 384 1.67 36.31 14.12
C THR A 384 2.18 37.68 13.69
N GLY A 385 2.04 37.96 12.40
CA GLY A 385 2.21 39.31 11.87
C GLY A 385 0.96 40.12 12.17
N ARG A 386 0.94 40.81 13.31
CA ARG A 386 0.18 42.05 13.43
C ARG A 386 0.77 43.04 12.43
N GLY A 387 -0.11 43.72 11.70
CA GLY A 387 0.18 44.80 10.76
C GLY A 387 -1.09 45.17 10.04
#